data_AF-A0A7V8V5N8-F1
#
_entry.id   AF-A0A7V8V5N8-F1
#
_cell.length_a   1.000
_cell.length_b   1.000
_cell.length_c   1.000
_cell.angle_alpha   90.00
_cell.angle_beta   90.00
_cell.angle_gamma   90.00
#
_symmetry.space_group_name_H-M   'P 1'
#
loop_
_entity.id
_entity.type
_entity.pdbx_description
1 polymer ?
#
loop_
_entity_poly.entity_id
_entity_poly.type
_entity_poly.pdbx_seq_one_letter_code
_entity_poly.pdbx_strand_id
1 'polypeptide(L)'
;MPNTYKRLTRITPKTLASFIVIMFTGFSLNHTNLEASEKAPHRTQAYVWDHLDEWTNRSGSALMLTEAGFDVKPLPMDKSPWGLSGLIFIGSFASEDPAYPKYMQKYAEDLYKFVDDGNVLVQMTQADQTENRPPFLPTTLEARRCDTDSSAAYVLSPQHTLVKDFPVDQGKLSFSKERLGWETYDRQGGFQVILSSDANASYPILMEGAYGQGRIVLAAMHIDKILDAEKDRVADVKCQALAKQFAKNLLTHVKDVDARSAEAIEVTLSPRVQRSFAEGSWTLALLPDTQVYSVRYPGLFSTQTAWLRAHAKERNIQYVLHLGDITDNNTRKEWERASESMQLLDGHVPYALAGGNHDYGPSGDASTRETFLNEYFSFEKLAAMPGFGGAFEKEKLDNTYHLFEIGEQKWIVIALEWGPRDVVVDWANEVMSKHADRKGILVTHAYLYSDSRRYDHTEKSKPNHWNPHNYRTPDGVNDGQELWDKLVRKHNFVFTFNGHVLNDGTGYRADPNDNGQMVHQILANYQMGEMGGEAYLRLLEFDPDGNTVHMLAYSPLYDRYLLASDHTFTIKLDQAPADQPEETATAEIAASSIEPPKSNMRQKVTQEPGQQVEVTK
;
A
#
# COMPACT_ATOMS: atom_id res chain seq x y z
N MET A 1 1.16 56.15 28.67
CA MET A 1 0.39 56.99 29.63
C MET A 1 -0.58 57.88 28.84
N PRO A 2 -1.72 58.33 29.41
CA PRO A 2 -2.99 57.72 29.02
C PRO A 2 -4.19 58.70 28.81
N ASN A 3 -5.41 58.15 28.86
CA ASN A 3 -6.76 58.78 28.80
C ASN A 3 -7.30 58.94 27.36
N THR A 4 -8.60 58.86 27.05
CA THR A 4 -9.85 58.88 27.86
C THR A 4 -10.80 57.71 27.42
N TYR A 5 -11.90 57.29 28.07
CA TYR A 5 -12.47 57.64 29.39
C TYR A 5 -13.09 56.43 30.17
N LYS A 6 -14.37 56.49 30.62
CA LYS A 6 -15.05 55.58 31.57
C LYS A 6 -16.59 55.58 31.44
N ARG A 7 -17.23 54.43 31.75
CA ARG A 7 -18.28 54.23 32.79
C ARG A 7 -18.52 52.70 32.96
N LEU A 8 -18.20 52.10 34.12
CA LEU A 8 -19.04 51.87 35.32
C LEU A 8 -20.20 50.88 35.06
N THR A 9 -20.39 49.79 35.82
CA THR A 9 -20.44 49.68 37.30
C THR A 9 -19.65 48.49 37.94
N ARG A 10 -20.03 48.06 39.17
CA ARG A 10 -19.26 47.28 40.19
C ARG A 10 -20.24 46.77 41.29
N ILE A 11 -19.98 45.78 42.17
CA ILE A 11 -18.84 44.85 42.44
C ILE A 11 -19.36 43.55 43.13
N THR A 12 -18.47 42.66 43.60
CA THR A 12 -18.67 41.33 44.24
C THR A 12 -18.62 41.37 45.80
N PRO A 13 -18.38 40.28 46.58
CA PRO A 13 -19.23 39.09 46.88
C PRO A 13 -19.38 38.79 48.41
N LYS A 14 -20.17 37.75 48.84
CA LYS A 14 -19.98 36.99 50.11
C LYS A 14 -20.93 35.79 50.34
N THR A 15 -20.43 34.76 51.09
CA THR A 15 -21.08 33.70 51.95
C THR A 15 -22.44 33.09 51.57
N LEU A 16 -22.70 31.76 51.54
CA LEU A 16 -22.34 30.58 52.37
C LEU A 16 -23.26 30.34 53.60
N ALA A 17 -23.76 29.08 53.72
CA ALA A 17 -24.41 28.39 54.86
C ALA A 17 -25.97 28.42 54.99
N SER A 18 -26.48 27.36 55.66
CA SER A 18 -27.90 26.99 55.93
C SER A 18 -28.69 26.47 54.70
N PHE A 19 -29.60 25.48 54.81
CA PHE A 19 -30.39 25.00 55.97
C PHE A 19 -30.37 23.48 56.21
N ILE A 20 -30.69 23.07 57.44
CA ILE A 20 -30.92 21.69 57.90
C ILE A 20 -32.13 21.66 58.87
N VAL A 21 -32.90 20.56 58.88
CA VAL A 21 -33.97 20.15 59.83
C VAL A 21 -35.18 21.08 60.05
N ILE A 22 -36.32 20.64 59.50
CA ILE A 22 -37.70 20.73 60.04
C ILE A 22 -38.40 19.44 59.56
N MET A 23 -39.04 18.56 60.36
CA MET A 23 -39.16 18.46 61.83
C MET A 23 -39.01 16.98 62.26
N PHE A 24 -39.94 16.39 63.05
CA PHE A 24 -39.97 14.98 63.46
C PHE A 24 -41.41 14.54 63.82
N THR A 25 -41.63 13.23 63.98
CA THR A 25 -42.85 12.53 64.48
C THR A 25 -44.07 12.41 63.54
N GLY A 26 -44.61 11.18 63.50
CA GLY A 26 -45.72 10.75 62.63
C GLY A 26 -45.82 9.22 62.61
N PHE A 27 -46.07 8.60 63.76
CA PHE A 27 -46.00 7.14 63.96
C PHE A 27 -47.17 6.39 63.29
N SER A 28 -46.89 5.39 62.45
CA SER A 28 -47.29 3.98 62.67
C SER A 28 -46.91 3.01 61.54
N LEU A 29 -46.37 1.85 61.96
CA LEU A 29 -46.59 0.51 61.41
C LEU A 29 -46.67 0.33 59.87
N ASN A 30 -45.58 -0.19 59.30
CA ASN A 30 -45.59 -1.58 58.81
C ASN A 30 -44.16 -2.13 58.63
N HIS A 31 -43.75 -3.04 59.53
CA HIS A 31 -42.55 -3.87 59.36
C HIS A 31 -42.95 -5.22 58.73
N THR A 32 -42.74 -5.38 57.44
CA THR A 32 -42.66 -6.69 56.76
C THR A 32 -41.90 -6.57 55.44
N ASN A 33 -41.36 -7.71 54.98
CA ASN A 33 -40.84 -7.92 53.62
C ASN A 33 -39.64 -7.05 53.20
N LEU A 34 -38.63 -6.97 54.08
CA LEU A 34 -37.24 -6.80 53.64
C LEU A 34 -36.63 -8.19 53.40
N GLU A 35 -37.26 -8.99 52.53
CA GLU A 35 -36.67 -10.22 52.01
C GLU A 35 -35.61 -9.84 50.98
N ALA A 36 -34.36 -10.21 51.25
CA ALA A 36 -33.28 -10.07 50.30
C ALA A 36 -33.50 -11.06 49.16
N SER A 37 -34.09 -10.59 48.05
CA SER A 37 -34.00 -11.29 46.77
C SER A 37 -32.52 -11.34 46.40
N GLU A 38 -31.92 -12.52 46.56
CA GLU A 38 -30.67 -12.88 45.89
C GLU A 38 -30.95 -12.88 44.38
N LYS A 39 -30.83 -11.70 43.76
CA LYS A 39 -30.80 -11.59 42.30
C LYS A 39 -29.61 -12.41 41.82
N ALA A 40 -29.89 -13.53 41.14
CA ALA A 40 -28.88 -14.28 40.42
C ALA A 40 -28.04 -13.30 39.57
N PRO A 41 -26.70 -13.43 39.54
CA PRO A 41 -25.83 -12.46 38.91
C PRO A 41 -26.22 -12.29 37.44
N HIS A 42 -26.47 -11.05 37.03
CA HIS A 42 -26.91 -10.75 35.67
C HIS A 42 -25.83 -11.18 34.68
N ARG A 43 -26.10 -12.25 33.94
CA ARG A 43 -25.18 -12.73 32.91
C ARG A 43 -25.20 -11.79 31.72
N THR A 44 -24.02 -11.54 31.17
CA THR A 44 -23.85 -10.84 29.90
C THR A 44 -24.60 -11.60 28.80
N GLN A 45 -25.46 -10.91 28.07
CA GLN A 45 -26.23 -11.51 26.98
C GLN A 45 -25.32 -11.75 25.76
N ALA A 46 -25.57 -12.84 25.03
CA ALA A 46 -24.97 -13.08 23.72
C ALA A 46 -26.01 -13.58 22.71
N TYR A 47 -26.07 -12.96 21.54
CA TYR A 47 -26.99 -13.29 20.45
C TYR A 47 -26.20 -13.86 19.27
N VAL A 48 -26.41 -15.13 18.97
CA VAL A 48 -25.53 -15.93 18.10
C VAL A 48 -26.18 -16.27 16.76
N TRP A 49 -25.47 -16.04 15.66
CA TRP A 49 -25.70 -16.71 14.38
C TRP A 49 -24.61 -17.76 14.19
N ASP A 50 -24.99 -19.03 14.11
CA ASP A 50 -24.08 -20.14 13.79
C ASP A 50 -24.90 -21.27 13.17
N HIS A 51 -24.33 -21.94 12.17
CA HIS A 51 -24.97 -23.04 11.44
C HIS A 51 -23.90 -24.01 10.91
N LEU A 52 -24.33 -25.16 10.38
CA LEU A 52 -23.45 -26.11 9.68
C LEU A 52 -23.21 -25.62 8.26
N ASP A 53 -22.04 -25.04 8.01
CA ASP A 53 -21.58 -24.55 6.70
C ASP A 53 -20.96 -25.67 5.84
N GLU A 54 -20.94 -25.48 4.52
CA GLU A 54 -20.38 -26.47 3.58
C GLU A 54 -18.85 -26.62 3.67
N TRP A 55 -18.14 -25.59 4.15
CA TRP A 55 -16.68 -25.54 4.24
C TRP A 55 -16.09 -26.40 5.37
N THR A 56 -16.79 -26.49 6.50
CA THR A 56 -16.31 -27.17 7.71
C THR A 56 -17.25 -28.28 8.19
N ASN A 57 -18.53 -28.24 7.81
CA ASN A 57 -19.63 -29.06 8.33
C ASN A 57 -19.68 -29.08 9.88
N ARG A 58 -19.49 -27.91 10.49
CA ARG A 58 -19.33 -27.74 11.95
C ARG A 58 -20.10 -26.54 12.48
N SER A 59 -20.28 -26.52 13.80
CA SER A 59 -20.85 -25.42 14.57
C SER A 59 -20.15 -25.33 15.92
N GLY A 60 -20.58 -24.45 16.83
CA GLY A 60 -20.12 -24.46 18.23
C GLY A 60 -20.06 -23.11 18.92
N SER A 61 -20.29 -21.99 18.22
CA SER A 61 -20.26 -20.63 18.78
C SER A 61 -21.09 -20.51 20.05
N ALA A 62 -22.31 -21.04 20.03
CA ALA A 62 -23.22 -20.97 21.17
C ALA A 62 -22.73 -21.77 22.39
N LEU A 63 -22.09 -22.93 22.18
CA LEU A 63 -21.51 -23.72 23.27
C LEU A 63 -20.26 -23.04 23.83
N MET A 64 -19.37 -22.57 22.96
CA MET A 64 -18.13 -21.86 23.32
C MET A 64 -18.43 -20.64 24.22
N LEU A 65 -19.43 -19.83 23.87
CA LEU A 65 -19.84 -18.66 24.67
C LEU A 65 -20.58 -19.07 25.96
N THR A 66 -21.36 -20.15 25.95
CA THR A 66 -22.01 -20.68 27.16
C THR A 66 -20.99 -21.15 28.19
N GLU A 67 -19.92 -21.83 27.74
CA GLU A 67 -18.83 -22.31 28.61
C GLU A 67 -17.93 -21.18 29.13
N ALA A 68 -17.86 -20.04 28.44
CA ALA A 68 -17.23 -18.83 28.96
C ALA A 68 -18.08 -18.14 30.05
N GLY A 69 -19.41 -18.27 30.00
CA GLY A 69 -20.34 -17.77 31.02
C GLY A 69 -21.38 -16.75 30.54
N PHE A 70 -21.56 -16.58 29.22
CA PHE A 70 -22.65 -15.78 28.66
C PHE A 70 -24.03 -16.41 28.92
N ASP A 71 -25.10 -15.61 28.83
CA ASP A 71 -26.47 -16.08 28.63
C ASP A 71 -26.78 -16.02 27.13
N VAL A 72 -26.68 -17.18 26.48
CA VAL A 72 -26.66 -17.31 25.02
C VAL A 72 -28.05 -17.55 24.45
N LYS A 73 -28.43 -16.76 23.44
CA LYS A 73 -29.67 -16.86 22.67
C LYS A 73 -29.36 -16.87 21.16
N PRO A 74 -30.22 -17.43 20.31
CA PRO A 74 -30.12 -17.21 18.86
C PRO A 74 -30.28 -15.73 18.52
N LEU A 75 -29.59 -15.26 17.48
CA LEU A 75 -29.82 -13.93 16.92
C LEU A 75 -31.25 -13.85 16.33
N PRO A 76 -32.07 -12.83 16.66
CA PRO A 76 -33.42 -12.73 16.11
C PRO A 76 -33.41 -12.33 14.63
N MET A 77 -33.79 -13.25 13.75
CA MET A 77 -33.83 -13.02 12.29
C MET A 77 -35.06 -12.23 11.80
N ASP A 78 -36.09 -12.12 12.64
CA ASP A 78 -37.40 -11.54 12.31
C ASP A 78 -37.51 -10.03 12.61
N LYS A 79 -36.67 -9.50 13.51
CA LYS A 79 -36.67 -8.09 13.95
C LYS A 79 -35.28 -7.47 13.89
N SER A 80 -35.21 -6.16 14.10
CA SER A 80 -33.95 -5.42 14.17
C SER A 80 -33.08 -5.90 15.34
N PRO A 81 -31.74 -5.98 15.18
CA PRO A 81 -30.80 -6.19 16.28
C PRO A 81 -30.61 -4.93 17.15
N TRP A 82 -31.06 -3.76 16.71
CA TRP A 82 -30.98 -2.52 17.50
C TRP A 82 -31.91 -2.60 18.71
N GLY A 83 -31.41 -2.19 19.89
CA GLY A 83 -32.08 -2.37 21.18
C GLY A 83 -31.82 -3.72 21.87
N LEU A 84 -31.01 -4.61 21.28
CA LEU A 84 -30.34 -5.69 22.02
C LEU A 84 -29.16 -5.11 22.84
N SER A 85 -28.58 -5.90 23.76
CA SER A 85 -27.41 -5.48 24.54
C SER A 85 -26.39 -6.60 24.79
N GLY A 86 -25.16 -6.23 25.16
CA GLY A 86 -24.06 -7.17 25.39
C GLY A 86 -23.29 -7.52 24.11
N LEU A 87 -23.49 -8.75 23.61
CA LEU A 87 -22.74 -9.30 22.48
C LEU A 87 -23.69 -9.76 21.34
N ILE A 88 -23.41 -9.37 20.11
CA ILE A 88 -23.83 -10.11 18.91
C ILE A 88 -22.61 -10.87 18.37
N PHE A 89 -22.77 -12.15 18.07
CA PHE A 89 -21.70 -13.01 17.58
C PHE A 89 -22.13 -13.71 16.29
N ILE A 90 -21.54 -13.31 15.18
CA ILE A 90 -21.69 -13.95 13.87
C ILE A 90 -20.56 -14.97 13.75
N GLY A 91 -20.90 -16.25 13.83
CA GLY A 91 -19.97 -17.37 13.75
C GLY A 91 -19.35 -17.53 12.36
N SER A 92 -18.42 -18.47 12.24
CA SER A 92 -17.70 -18.66 10.99
C SER A 92 -18.62 -19.19 9.88
N PHE A 93 -18.39 -18.71 8.65
CA PHE A 93 -19.14 -19.05 7.44
C PHE A 93 -20.65 -18.83 7.53
N ALA A 94 -21.11 -17.94 8.43
CA ALA A 94 -22.50 -17.50 8.49
C ALA A 94 -22.98 -16.85 7.18
N SER A 95 -22.07 -16.32 6.35
CA SER A 95 -22.34 -15.81 5.00
C SER A 95 -22.91 -16.85 4.04
N GLU A 96 -22.67 -18.15 4.28
CA GLU A 96 -23.21 -19.26 3.50
C GLU A 96 -24.70 -19.53 3.78
N ASP A 97 -25.26 -18.98 4.88
CA ASP A 97 -26.67 -19.14 5.23
C ASP A 97 -27.55 -18.38 4.19
N PRO A 98 -28.49 -19.04 3.50
CA PRO A 98 -29.37 -18.37 2.52
C PRO A 98 -30.27 -17.25 3.09
N ALA A 99 -30.31 -17.06 4.41
CA ALA A 99 -30.91 -15.91 5.07
C ALA A 99 -29.94 -14.73 5.27
N TYR A 100 -28.61 -14.95 5.29
CA TYR A 100 -27.61 -13.93 5.61
C TYR A 100 -27.62 -12.71 4.69
N PRO A 101 -27.61 -12.83 3.34
CA PRO A 101 -27.66 -11.66 2.46
C PRO A 101 -28.95 -10.84 2.64
N LYS A 102 -30.06 -11.51 2.97
CA LYS A 102 -31.38 -10.87 3.20
C LYS A 102 -31.44 -10.15 4.56
N TYR A 103 -30.78 -10.72 5.58
CA TYR A 103 -30.64 -10.07 6.88
C TYR A 103 -29.76 -8.83 6.77
N MET A 104 -28.58 -8.95 6.14
CA MET A 104 -27.66 -7.83 5.98
C MET A 104 -28.25 -6.70 5.11
N GLN A 105 -28.93 -7.03 4.00
CA GLN A 105 -29.67 -6.03 3.20
C GLN A 105 -30.71 -5.25 4.02
N LYS A 106 -31.24 -5.82 5.10
CA LYS A 106 -32.31 -5.24 5.92
C LYS A 106 -31.81 -4.57 7.21
N TYR A 107 -30.70 -5.06 7.79
CA TYR A 107 -30.28 -4.75 9.16
C TYR A 107 -28.78 -4.44 9.33
N ALA A 108 -27.99 -4.35 8.24
CA ALA A 108 -26.58 -3.98 8.33
C ALA A 108 -26.34 -2.65 9.08
N GLU A 109 -27.18 -1.63 8.85
CA GLU A 109 -27.10 -0.38 9.63
C GLU A 109 -27.46 -0.57 11.10
N ASP A 110 -28.43 -1.43 11.39
CA ASP A 110 -28.93 -1.64 12.75
C ASP A 110 -27.93 -2.42 13.62
N LEU A 111 -27.05 -3.21 12.99
CA LEU A 111 -25.91 -3.84 13.64
C LEU A 111 -24.89 -2.79 14.14
N TYR A 112 -24.54 -1.76 13.35
CA TYR A 112 -23.66 -0.70 13.86
C TYR A 112 -24.37 0.27 14.82
N LYS A 113 -25.70 0.45 14.75
CA LYS A 113 -26.48 1.18 15.77
C LYS A 113 -26.47 0.44 17.12
N PHE A 114 -26.61 -0.88 17.11
CA PHE A 114 -26.39 -1.72 18.30
C PHE A 114 -24.98 -1.53 18.88
N VAL A 115 -23.95 -1.35 18.05
CA VAL A 115 -22.59 -1.03 18.50
C VAL A 115 -22.50 0.39 19.08
N ASP A 116 -23.14 1.39 18.45
CA ASP A 116 -23.14 2.80 18.90
C ASP A 116 -23.67 2.96 20.33
N ASP A 117 -24.75 2.23 20.68
CA ASP A 117 -25.30 2.09 22.04
C ASP A 117 -24.30 1.51 23.08
N GLY A 118 -23.11 1.10 22.63
CA GLY A 118 -21.99 0.65 23.45
C GLY A 118 -22.05 -0.83 23.79
N ASN A 119 -22.24 -1.64 22.74
CA ASN A 119 -22.19 -3.10 22.79
C ASN A 119 -21.04 -3.62 21.89
N VAL A 120 -20.87 -4.94 21.84
CA VAL A 120 -19.83 -5.58 21.01
C VAL A 120 -20.48 -6.42 19.91
N LEU A 121 -20.05 -6.20 18.67
CA LEU A 121 -20.33 -7.05 17.52
C LEU A 121 -19.07 -7.84 17.14
N VAL A 122 -19.15 -9.16 17.13
CA VAL A 122 -18.09 -10.04 16.63
C VAL A 122 -18.54 -10.68 15.32
N GLN A 123 -17.65 -10.70 14.32
CA GLN A 123 -17.77 -11.58 13.16
C GLN A 123 -16.50 -12.43 13.03
N MET A 124 -16.69 -13.75 12.99
CA MET A 124 -15.63 -14.72 12.70
C MET A 124 -15.40 -14.87 11.18
N THR A 125 -14.61 -15.83 10.72
CA THR A 125 -14.23 -15.85 9.29
C THR A 125 -15.41 -16.16 8.37
N GLN A 126 -15.41 -15.58 7.17
CA GLN A 126 -16.44 -15.77 6.14
C GLN A 126 -15.70 -16.02 4.81
N ALA A 127 -16.28 -16.80 3.89
CA ALA A 127 -15.69 -16.99 2.57
C ALA A 127 -15.73 -15.68 1.77
N ASP A 128 -14.64 -15.31 1.11
CA ASP A 128 -14.61 -14.04 0.35
C ASP A 128 -15.62 -14.02 -0.81
N GLN A 129 -15.92 -15.21 -1.37
CA GLN A 129 -16.87 -15.37 -2.48
C GLN A 129 -18.32 -15.09 -2.07
N THR A 130 -18.66 -15.22 -0.78
CA THR A 130 -19.97 -14.85 -0.22
C THR A 130 -19.94 -13.52 0.54
N GLU A 131 -18.80 -13.15 1.15
CA GLU A 131 -18.59 -11.85 1.79
C GLU A 131 -17.11 -11.40 1.86
N ASN A 132 -16.57 -10.84 0.79
CA ASN A 132 -15.24 -10.22 0.83
C ASN A 132 -15.17 -8.88 1.59
N ARG A 133 -16.30 -8.25 1.95
CA ARG A 133 -16.38 -7.03 2.77
C ARG A 133 -17.57 -7.10 3.74
N PRO A 134 -17.37 -6.99 5.06
CA PRO A 134 -18.47 -7.03 6.03
C PRO A 134 -19.46 -5.86 5.81
N PRO A 135 -20.74 -6.13 5.51
CA PRO A 135 -21.67 -5.09 5.00
C PRO A 135 -22.19 -4.14 6.07
N PHE A 136 -21.96 -4.45 7.35
CA PHE A 136 -22.38 -3.69 8.52
C PHE A 136 -21.31 -2.71 9.04
N LEU A 137 -20.23 -2.47 8.29
CA LEU A 137 -19.21 -1.51 8.71
C LEU A 137 -19.69 -0.05 8.52
N PRO A 138 -19.57 0.80 9.55
CA PRO A 138 -19.78 2.24 9.42
C PRO A 138 -18.67 2.87 8.57
N THR A 139 -18.91 4.05 8.00
CA THR A 139 -17.96 4.75 7.10
C THR A 139 -16.61 5.15 7.72
N THR A 140 -16.43 4.97 9.03
CA THR A 140 -15.16 5.13 9.74
C THR A 140 -14.29 3.87 9.77
N LEU A 141 -14.80 2.74 9.28
CA LEU A 141 -14.15 1.43 9.28
C LEU A 141 -14.17 0.82 7.86
N GLU A 142 -13.02 0.35 7.35
CA GLU A 142 -12.92 -0.44 6.11
C GLU A 142 -12.33 -1.82 6.45
N ALA A 143 -12.82 -2.88 5.80
CA ALA A 143 -12.16 -4.19 5.80
C ALA A 143 -12.44 -4.93 4.47
N ARG A 144 -11.44 -5.64 3.92
CA ARG A 144 -11.59 -6.55 2.78
C ARG A 144 -10.82 -7.86 3.00
N ARG A 145 -11.46 -9.01 2.77
CA ARG A 145 -10.88 -10.36 2.79
C ARG A 145 -10.17 -10.71 1.47
N CYS A 146 -9.29 -11.69 1.50
CA CYS A 146 -8.62 -12.28 0.33
C CYS A 146 -8.29 -13.76 0.60
N ASP A 147 -7.95 -14.52 -0.46
CA ASP A 147 -7.57 -15.95 -0.42
C ASP A 147 -6.31 -16.28 0.42
N THR A 148 -5.74 -15.33 1.17
CA THR A 148 -4.53 -15.55 1.97
C THR A 148 -4.87 -16.36 3.23
N ASP A 149 -4.66 -17.66 3.15
CA ASP A 149 -4.59 -18.56 4.29
C ASP A 149 -3.25 -18.42 5.03
N SER A 150 -3.27 -18.55 6.36
CA SER A 150 -2.05 -18.56 7.18
C SER A 150 -2.00 -19.73 8.15
N SER A 151 -0.80 -20.32 8.26
CA SER A 151 -0.50 -21.36 9.24
C SER A 151 -0.04 -20.83 10.61
N ALA A 152 0.22 -19.52 10.72
CA ALA A 152 0.75 -18.86 11.92
C ALA A 152 0.02 -17.52 12.18
N ALA A 153 0.05 -17.07 13.44
CA ALA A 153 -0.46 -15.76 13.82
C ALA A 153 0.54 -15.04 14.73
N TYR A 154 1.03 -13.89 14.27
CA TYR A 154 1.86 -12.96 15.03
C TYR A 154 0.96 -12.10 15.92
N VAL A 155 1.40 -11.80 17.14
CA VAL A 155 0.65 -11.02 18.13
C VAL A 155 1.17 -9.59 18.15
N LEU A 156 0.44 -8.69 17.48
CA LEU A 156 0.87 -7.31 17.27
C LEU A 156 0.45 -6.39 18.42
N SER A 157 -0.67 -6.70 19.08
CA SER A 157 -1.16 -5.99 20.28
C SER A 157 -1.19 -6.94 21.50
N PRO A 158 -0.03 -7.37 22.06
CA PRO A 158 0.03 -8.42 23.07
C PRO A 158 -0.57 -8.07 24.45
N GLN A 159 -0.86 -6.79 24.71
CA GLN A 159 -1.58 -6.33 25.90
C GLN A 159 -3.11 -6.45 25.76
N HIS A 160 -3.62 -6.53 24.52
CA HIS A 160 -5.04 -6.38 24.22
C HIS A 160 -5.89 -7.51 24.81
N THR A 161 -7.00 -7.15 25.48
CA THR A 161 -7.83 -8.09 26.26
C THR A 161 -8.18 -9.38 25.52
N LEU A 162 -8.52 -9.30 24.23
CA LEU A 162 -8.91 -10.47 23.41
C LEU A 162 -7.83 -11.56 23.29
N VAL A 163 -6.54 -11.23 23.37
CA VAL A 163 -5.40 -12.18 23.28
C VAL A 163 -4.75 -12.48 24.63
N LYS A 164 -5.34 -12.01 25.73
CA LYS A 164 -4.82 -12.23 27.09
C LYS A 164 -4.72 -13.73 27.44
N ASP A 165 -3.63 -14.10 28.09
CA ASP A 165 -3.24 -15.48 28.40
C ASP A 165 -3.16 -16.44 27.18
N PHE A 166 -3.08 -15.93 25.94
CA PHE A 166 -2.85 -16.79 24.76
C PHE A 166 -1.45 -17.41 24.84
N PRO A 167 -1.26 -18.64 24.33
CA PRO A 167 0.04 -19.29 24.32
C PRO A 167 0.91 -18.67 23.24
N VAL A 168 1.90 -17.87 23.64
CA VAL A 168 2.78 -17.09 22.73
C VAL A 168 4.24 -17.55 22.87
N ASP A 169 4.90 -17.75 21.74
CA ASP A 169 6.36 -17.95 21.64
C ASP A 169 6.92 -17.08 20.49
N GLN A 170 8.07 -16.45 20.71
CA GLN A 170 8.72 -15.52 19.76
C GLN A 170 7.78 -14.48 19.11
N GLY A 171 6.78 -13.98 19.84
CA GLY A 171 5.80 -13.01 19.34
C GLY A 171 4.69 -13.59 18.44
N LYS A 172 4.57 -14.92 18.37
CA LYS A 172 3.55 -15.64 17.59
C LYS A 172 2.78 -16.60 18.49
N LEU A 173 1.60 -17.06 18.09
CA LEU A 173 0.95 -18.17 18.78
C LEU A 173 1.85 -19.41 18.75
N SER A 174 2.03 -20.09 19.89
CA SER A 174 3.01 -21.17 20.08
C SER A 174 2.60 -22.51 19.41
N PHE A 175 1.74 -22.44 18.41
CA PHE A 175 1.37 -23.55 17.54
C PHE A 175 0.98 -23.02 16.17
N SER A 176 1.39 -23.75 15.14
CA SER A 176 0.84 -23.61 13.79
C SER A 176 -0.30 -24.61 13.59
N LYS A 177 -1.20 -24.26 12.66
CA LYS A 177 -2.23 -25.13 12.10
C LYS A 177 -2.58 -24.58 10.71
N GLU A 178 -2.80 -25.45 9.73
CA GLU A 178 -3.46 -25.07 8.48
C GLU A 178 -4.75 -24.25 8.78
N ARG A 179 -4.92 -23.13 8.08
CA ARG A 179 -6.07 -22.23 8.23
C ARG A 179 -6.25 -21.68 9.67
N LEU A 180 -5.13 -21.40 10.35
CA LEU A 180 -5.14 -20.66 11.63
C LEU A 180 -5.63 -19.22 11.42
N GLY A 181 -5.09 -18.57 10.37
CA GLY A 181 -5.80 -17.54 9.62
C GLY A 181 -6.43 -18.18 8.38
N TRP A 182 -7.69 -17.88 8.08
CA TRP A 182 -8.42 -18.37 6.89
C TRP A 182 -9.28 -17.23 6.36
N GLU A 183 -9.15 -16.90 5.06
CA GLU A 183 -9.76 -15.72 4.42
C GLU A 183 -9.36 -14.42 5.14
N THR A 184 -8.04 -14.23 5.28
CA THR A 184 -7.47 -13.08 6.01
C THR A 184 -7.67 -11.77 5.25
N TYR A 185 -7.62 -10.65 5.98
CA TYR A 185 -7.87 -9.35 5.36
C TYR A 185 -6.63 -8.87 4.58
N ASP A 186 -6.80 -8.28 3.40
CA ASP A 186 -5.70 -7.58 2.68
C ASP A 186 -5.81 -6.05 2.79
N ARG A 187 -6.90 -5.58 3.40
CA ARG A 187 -7.18 -4.17 3.61
C ARG A 187 -7.94 -4.01 4.92
N GLN A 188 -7.51 -3.05 5.73
CA GLN A 188 -8.30 -2.53 6.84
C GLN A 188 -8.06 -1.03 7.02
N GLY A 189 -9.06 -0.31 7.55
CA GLY A 189 -8.93 1.06 8.01
C GLY A 189 -9.73 1.28 9.27
N GLY A 190 -9.16 2.00 10.25
CA GLY A 190 -9.81 2.30 11.53
C GLY A 190 -9.81 1.17 12.56
N PHE A 191 -9.17 0.04 12.28
CA PHE A 191 -9.01 -1.07 13.23
C PHE A 191 -7.63 -1.05 13.91
N GLN A 192 -7.56 -1.51 15.15
CA GLN A 192 -6.33 -2.02 15.76
C GLN A 192 -6.15 -3.49 15.35
N VAL A 193 -5.03 -3.82 14.72
CA VAL A 193 -4.70 -5.20 14.36
C VAL A 193 -4.05 -5.87 15.57
N ILE A 194 -4.66 -6.97 16.02
CA ILE A 194 -4.29 -7.68 17.24
C ILE A 194 -3.49 -8.94 16.88
N LEU A 195 -3.95 -9.67 15.85
CA LEU A 195 -3.24 -10.80 15.23
C LEU A 195 -3.10 -10.57 13.72
N SER A 196 -2.00 -11.03 13.12
CA SER A 196 -1.75 -11.01 11.67
C SER A 196 -0.96 -12.24 11.21
N SER A 197 -1.05 -12.61 9.93
CA SER A 197 -0.24 -13.69 9.32
C SER A 197 1.26 -13.38 9.31
N ASP A 198 1.63 -12.10 9.41
CA ASP A 198 3.01 -11.61 9.53
C ASP A 198 3.16 -10.54 10.63
N ALA A 199 4.40 -10.10 10.86
CA ALA A 199 4.70 -9.05 11.82
C ALA A 199 4.23 -7.65 11.36
N ASN A 200 4.07 -7.43 10.06
CA ASN A 200 3.85 -6.11 9.45
C ASN A 200 2.40 -5.62 9.53
N ALA A 201 1.47 -6.49 9.92
CA ALA A 201 0.02 -6.33 9.80
C ALA A 201 -0.50 -6.42 8.35
N SER A 202 0.27 -7.03 7.43
CA SER A 202 -0.12 -7.13 6.00
C SER A 202 -1.42 -7.90 5.81
N TYR A 203 -1.63 -8.91 6.67
CA TYR A 203 -2.75 -9.84 6.59
C TYR A 203 -3.41 -10.05 7.96
N PRO A 204 -4.31 -9.14 8.42
CA PRO A 204 -4.96 -9.26 9.71
C PRO A 204 -5.75 -10.58 9.89
N ILE A 205 -5.57 -11.19 11.05
CA ILE A 205 -6.25 -12.41 11.52
C ILE A 205 -7.28 -12.11 12.62
N LEU A 206 -7.02 -11.10 13.46
CA LEU A 206 -7.94 -10.59 14.48
C LEU A 206 -7.71 -9.09 14.62
N MET A 207 -8.77 -8.30 14.54
CA MET A 207 -8.69 -6.84 14.65
C MET A 207 -9.97 -6.24 15.27
N GLU A 208 -9.84 -5.10 15.95
CA GLU A 208 -10.93 -4.45 16.67
C GLU A 208 -11.02 -2.96 16.30
N GLY A 209 -12.22 -2.50 15.97
CA GLY A 209 -12.52 -1.10 15.62
C GLY A 209 -13.56 -0.52 16.57
N ALA A 210 -13.45 0.77 16.87
CA ALA A 210 -14.44 1.49 17.69
C ALA A 210 -15.47 2.20 16.81
N TYR A 211 -16.73 2.14 17.23
CA TYR A 211 -17.80 2.98 16.71
C TYR A 211 -18.73 3.38 17.85
N GLY A 212 -19.06 4.67 17.96
CA GLY A 212 -19.82 5.20 19.08
C GLY A 212 -19.16 4.90 20.43
N GLN A 213 -19.89 4.21 21.31
CA GLN A 213 -19.37 3.72 22.59
C GLN A 213 -18.93 2.24 22.55
N GLY A 214 -19.11 1.54 21.43
CA GLY A 214 -18.95 0.08 21.34
C GLY A 214 -17.71 -0.38 20.57
N ARG A 215 -17.72 -1.66 20.17
CA ARG A 215 -16.65 -2.31 19.40
C ARG A 215 -17.19 -3.23 18.30
N ILE A 216 -16.50 -3.22 17.16
CA ILE A 216 -16.61 -4.24 16.10
C ILE A 216 -15.32 -5.05 16.09
N VAL A 217 -15.41 -6.35 16.36
CA VAL A 217 -14.31 -7.30 16.31
C VAL A 217 -14.46 -8.14 15.06
N LEU A 218 -13.43 -8.13 14.21
CA LEU A 218 -13.35 -8.90 12.99
C LEU A 218 -12.25 -9.95 13.12
N ALA A 219 -12.57 -11.21 12.83
CA ALA A 219 -11.63 -12.32 12.84
C ALA A 219 -11.66 -13.11 11.53
N ALA A 220 -10.47 -13.49 11.07
CA ALA A 220 -10.25 -14.46 10.00
C ALA A 220 -9.82 -15.81 10.63
N MET A 221 -10.55 -16.27 11.65
CA MET A 221 -10.31 -17.52 12.38
C MET A 221 -11.60 -18.33 12.47
N HIS A 222 -11.49 -19.66 12.52
CA HIS A 222 -12.61 -20.60 12.63
C HIS A 222 -12.64 -21.39 13.97
N ILE A 223 -12.14 -20.76 15.03
CA ILE A 223 -11.97 -21.38 16.37
C ILE A 223 -13.30 -21.69 17.08
N ASP A 224 -14.42 -21.13 16.62
CA ASP A 224 -15.78 -21.37 17.09
C ASP A 224 -16.38 -22.72 16.62
N LYS A 225 -15.82 -23.32 15.56
CA LYS A 225 -16.29 -24.56 14.92
C LYS A 225 -15.83 -25.83 15.67
N ILE A 226 -16.26 -25.93 16.94
CA ILE A 226 -15.84 -26.98 17.89
C ILE A 226 -16.67 -28.28 17.88
N LEU A 227 -17.86 -28.27 17.26
CA LEU A 227 -18.79 -29.40 17.14
C LEU A 227 -19.00 -29.80 15.67
N ASP A 228 -19.23 -31.08 15.41
CA ASP A 228 -19.71 -31.60 14.12
C ASP A 228 -21.25 -31.53 13.97
N ALA A 229 -21.80 -32.19 12.95
CA ALA A 229 -23.23 -32.26 12.70
C ALA A 229 -23.99 -33.11 13.75
N GLU A 230 -23.33 -34.16 14.25
CA GLU A 230 -23.78 -35.05 15.32
C GLU A 230 -23.76 -34.36 16.70
N LYS A 231 -22.98 -33.28 16.84
CA LYS A 231 -22.70 -32.45 18.03
C LYS A 231 -21.65 -33.05 18.98
N ASP A 232 -20.79 -33.92 18.48
CA ASP A 232 -19.59 -34.37 19.16
C ASP A 232 -18.43 -33.37 18.98
N ARG A 233 -17.45 -33.39 19.89
CA ARG A 233 -16.35 -32.41 19.93
C ARG A 233 -15.19 -32.82 19.03
N VAL A 234 -15.03 -32.12 17.90
CA VAL A 234 -14.10 -32.49 16.80
C VAL A 234 -12.98 -31.47 16.51
N ALA A 235 -12.83 -30.42 17.33
CA ALA A 235 -11.69 -29.52 17.24
C ALA A 235 -10.44 -30.08 17.94
N ASP A 236 -9.25 -29.77 17.41
CA ASP A 236 -7.97 -30.09 18.05
C ASP A 236 -7.87 -29.52 19.48
N VAL A 237 -7.10 -30.17 20.35
CA VAL A 237 -6.93 -29.79 21.76
C VAL A 237 -6.39 -28.36 21.92
N LYS A 238 -5.47 -27.91 21.06
CA LYS A 238 -4.95 -26.53 21.09
C LYS A 238 -5.99 -25.55 20.60
N CYS A 239 -6.74 -25.89 19.54
CA CYS A 239 -7.88 -25.09 19.08
C CYS A 239 -8.97 -24.95 20.15
N GLN A 240 -9.34 -26.03 20.85
CA GLN A 240 -10.32 -25.98 21.95
C GLN A 240 -9.81 -25.13 23.12
N ALA A 241 -8.52 -25.20 23.45
CA ALA A 241 -7.91 -24.33 24.47
C ALA A 241 -7.93 -22.85 24.06
N LEU A 242 -7.56 -22.54 22.81
CA LEU A 242 -7.58 -21.18 22.27
C LEU A 242 -9.00 -20.61 22.20
N ALA A 243 -9.96 -21.37 21.69
CA ALA A 243 -11.38 -21.01 21.62
C ALA A 243 -11.95 -20.68 23.01
N LYS A 244 -11.64 -21.52 24.01
CA LYS A 244 -12.06 -21.32 25.39
C LYS A 244 -11.46 -20.06 26.03
N GLN A 245 -10.16 -19.80 25.80
CA GLN A 245 -9.54 -18.58 26.31
C GLN A 245 -10.03 -17.34 25.56
N PHE A 246 -10.23 -17.40 24.24
CA PHE A 246 -10.82 -16.32 23.44
C PHE A 246 -12.22 -15.94 23.94
N ALA A 247 -13.12 -16.91 24.14
CA ALA A 247 -14.46 -16.64 24.63
C ALA A 247 -14.50 -16.11 26.08
N LYS A 248 -13.58 -16.57 26.94
CA LYS A 248 -13.35 -15.99 28.29
C LYS A 248 -12.86 -14.53 28.19
N ASN A 249 -11.89 -14.26 27.33
CA ASN A 249 -11.36 -12.91 27.09
C ASN A 249 -12.45 -11.98 26.54
N LEU A 250 -13.25 -12.46 25.59
CA LEU A 250 -14.40 -11.75 25.04
C LEU A 250 -15.44 -11.45 26.12
N LEU A 251 -15.73 -12.37 27.05
CA LEU A 251 -16.63 -12.09 28.18
C LEU A 251 -16.10 -11.00 29.13
N THR A 252 -14.78 -10.88 29.29
CA THR A 252 -14.16 -9.75 29.99
C THR A 252 -14.32 -8.47 29.17
N HIS A 253 -13.89 -8.48 27.91
CA HIS A 253 -13.93 -7.34 27.01
C HIS A 253 -15.36 -6.75 26.85
N VAL A 254 -16.39 -7.58 26.66
CA VAL A 254 -17.78 -7.11 26.56
C VAL A 254 -18.24 -6.39 27.84
N LYS A 255 -17.76 -6.80 29.02
CA LYS A 255 -18.04 -6.11 30.29
C LYS A 255 -17.23 -4.83 30.44
N ASP A 256 -16.00 -4.79 29.92
CA ASP A 256 -15.20 -3.57 29.90
C ASP A 256 -15.82 -2.52 28.96
N VAL A 257 -16.40 -2.95 27.83
CA VAL A 257 -17.17 -2.07 26.92
C VAL A 257 -18.47 -1.58 27.59
N ASP A 258 -19.27 -2.47 28.18
CA ASP A 258 -20.49 -2.14 28.94
C ASP A 258 -20.20 -1.13 30.08
N ALA A 259 -19.14 -1.37 30.85
CA ALA A 259 -18.68 -0.48 31.93
C ALA A 259 -17.98 0.80 31.45
N ARG A 260 -17.80 0.99 30.13
CA ARG A 260 -17.06 2.11 29.50
C ARG A 260 -15.61 2.24 30.00
N SER A 261 -14.98 1.10 30.31
CA SER A 261 -13.60 0.96 30.78
C SER A 261 -12.68 0.19 29.82
N ALA A 262 -13.17 -0.24 28.65
CA ALA A 262 -12.35 -0.82 27.59
C ALA A 262 -11.31 0.18 27.07
N GLU A 263 -10.09 -0.30 26.80
CA GLU A 263 -8.97 0.51 26.32
C GLU A 263 -9.28 1.17 24.96
N ALA A 264 -8.64 2.32 24.70
CA ALA A 264 -8.81 3.04 23.43
C ALA A 264 -8.15 2.27 22.28
N ILE A 265 -8.80 2.27 21.11
CA ILE A 265 -8.28 1.60 19.91
C ILE A 265 -7.05 2.35 19.40
N GLU A 266 -5.88 1.70 19.48
CA GLU A 266 -4.67 2.14 18.81
C GLU A 266 -4.75 1.69 17.34
N VAL A 267 -5.41 2.51 16.52
CA VAL A 267 -5.64 2.23 15.09
C VAL A 267 -4.31 1.90 14.42
N THR A 268 -4.17 0.65 14.01
CA THR A 268 -3.06 0.23 13.16
C THR A 268 -3.37 0.78 11.77
N LEU A 269 -2.49 1.60 11.19
CA LEU A 269 -2.73 2.05 9.82
C LEU A 269 -2.71 0.84 8.86
N SER A 270 -3.42 0.98 7.73
CA SER A 270 -3.23 0.07 6.58
C SER A 270 -1.72 -0.08 6.33
N PRO A 271 -1.25 -1.33 6.17
CA PRO A 271 -0.04 -1.79 6.82
C PRO A 271 1.18 -0.93 6.47
N ARG A 272 1.73 -0.32 7.52
CA ARG A 272 3.00 0.40 7.45
C ARG A 272 4.09 -0.62 7.13
N VAL A 273 5.03 -0.26 6.26
CA VAL A 273 6.37 -0.84 6.38
C VAL A 273 6.86 -0.48 7.78
N GLN A 274 7.06 -1.47 8.65
CA GLN A 274 7.36 -1.26 10.09
C GLN A 274 8.82 -0.85 10.34
N ARG A 275 9.30 0.06 9.49
CA ARG A 275 10.61 0.68 9.49
C ARG A 275 10.44 2.09 10.07
N SER A 276 11.02 2.36 11.23
CA SER A 276 11.33 3.75 11.61
C SER A 276 12.37 4.28 10.63
N PHE A 277 12.15 5.47 10.06
CA PHE A 277 13.15 6.15 9.23
C PHE A 277 14.44 6.31 10.05
N ALA A 278 15.52 5.64 9.65
CA ALA A 278 16.71 5.53 10.47
C ALA A 278 17.50 6.85 10.49
N GLU A 279 18.13 7.18 11.62
CA GLU A 279 18.92 8.40 11.73
C GLU A 279 20.10 8.35 10.73
N GLY A 280 20.23 9.38 9.90
CA GLY A 280 21.19 9.41 8.79
C GLY A 280 20.66 8.86 7.45
N SER A 281 19.46 8.29 7.40
CA SER A 281 18.78 7.98 6.14
C SER A 281 18.46 9.23 5.32
N TRP A 282 18.27 9.06 4.01
CA TRP A 282 17.79 10.11 3.11
C TRP A 282 16.82 9.53 2.07
N THR A 283 15.98 10.38 1.48
CA THR A 283 14.93 9.95 0.55
C THR A 283 15.05 10.60 -0.82
N LEU A 284 14.87 9.81 -1.88
CA LEU A 284 14.56 10.27 -3.23
C LEU A 284 13.08 9.95 -3.51
N ALA A 285 12.31 10.91 -4.03
CA ALA A 285 10.89 10.72 -4.34
C ALA A 285 10.64 10.73 -5.85
N LEU A 286 9.80 9.83 -6.34
CA LEU A 286 9.38 9.74 -7.75
C LEU A 286 7.88 10.07 -7.87
N LEU A 287 7.55 10.91 -8.85
CA LEU A 287 6.19 11.26 -9.26
C LEU A 287 5.96 10.73 -10.69
N PRO A 288 5.30 9.57 -10.84
CA PRO A 288 4.99 9.00 -12.15
C PRO A 288 3.65 9.50 -12.70
N ASP A 289 3.59 9.69 -14.02
CA ASP A 289 2.37 9.63 -14.87
C ASP A 289 1.16 10.43 -14.33
N THR A 290 1.42 11.64 -13.83
CA THR A 290 0.43 12.48 -13.13
C THR A 290 -0.67 13.06 -14.04
N GLN A 291 -0.61 12.78 -15.35
CA GLN A 291 -1.51 13.29 -16.38
C GLN A 291 -3.00 13.27 -16.00
N VAL A 292 -3.46 12.17 -15.38
CA VAL A 292 -4.87 11.99 -15.00
C VAL A 292 -5.27 12.95 -13.87
N TYR A 293 -4.36 13.27 -12.95
CA TYR A 293 -4.56 14.33 -11.96
C TYR A 293 -4.58 15.71 -12.64
N SER A 294 -3.63 16.00 -13.53
CA SER A 294 -3.57 17.28 -14.25
C SER A 294 -4.82 17.57 -15.09
N VAL A 295 -5.44 16.55 -15.70
CA VAL A 295 -6.66 16.71 -16.50
C VAL A 295 -7.96 16.64 -15.69
N ARG A 296 -8.06 15.78 -14.67
CA ARG A 296 -9.32 15.52 -13.92
C ARG A 296 -9.24 15.79 -12.41
N TYR A 297 -8.15 15.40 -11.74
CA TYR A 297 -8.07 15.38 -10.26
C TYR A 297 -6.89 16.19 -9.69
N PRO A 298 -6.76 17.51 -9.97
CA PRO A 298 -5.55 18.27 -9.63
C PRO A 298 -5.28 18.37 -8.12
N GLY A 299 -6.31 18.22 -7.28
CA GLY A 299 -6.16 18.12 -5.84
C GLY A 299 -5.28 16.94 -5.40
N LEU A 300 -5.24 15.83 -6.16
CA LEU A 300 -4.42 14.66 -5.84
C LEU A 300 -2.93 14.92 -6.11
N PHE A 301 -2.61 15.59 -7.23
CA PHE A 301 -1.25 16.04 -7.53
C PHE A 301 -0.75 17.05 -6.47
N SER A 302 -1.59 18.04 -6.13
CA SER A 302 -1.30 18.97 -5.03
C SER A 302 -1.16 18.25 -3.67
N THR A 303 -1.85 17.13 -3.46
CA THR A 303 -1.72 16.32 -2.23
C THR A 303 -0.37 15.58 -2.17
N GLN A 304 0.11 15.05 -3.30
CA GLN A 304 1.46 14.46 -3.39
C GLN A 304 2.55 15.47 -3.02
N THR A 305 2.54 16.64 -3.66
CA THR A 305 3.59 17.65 -3.48
C THR A 305 3.48 18.37 -2.13
N ALA A 306 2.28 18.60 -1.61
CA ALA A 306 2.08 19.12 -0.26
C ALA A 306 2.58 18.14 0.83
N TRP A 307 2.38 16.84 0.65
CA TRP A 307 2.91 15.82 1.57
C TRP A 307 4.44 15.75 1.53
N LEU A 308 5.03 15.68 0.33
CA LEU A 308 6.48 15.71 0.15
C LEU A 308 7.09 16.96 0.80
N ARG A 309 6.48 18.14 0.63
CA ARG A 309 6.86 19.38 1.30
C ARG A 309 6.77 19.29 2.82
N ALA A 310 5.70 18.72 3.36
CA ALA A 310 5.47 18.61 4.80
C ALA A 310 6.48 17.68 5.49
N HIS A 311 6.78 16.53 4.87
CA HIS A 311 7.69 15.52 5.41
C HIS A 311 9.15 15.69 4.94
N ALA A 312 9.46 16.69 4.11
CA ALA A 312 10.78 16.98 3.53
C ALA A 312 11.93 16.88 4.54
N LYS A 313 11.77 17.50 5.72
CA LYS A 313 12.79 17.49 6.77
C LYS A 313 12.81 16.18 7.57
N GLU A 314 11.64 15.59 7.83
CA GLU A 314 11.50 14.38 8.64
C GLU A 314 12.10 13.15 7.94
N ARG A 315 11.75 12.97 6.66
CA ARG A 315 12.26 11.89 5.79
C ARG A 315 13.50 12.29 5.01
N ASN A 316 14.12 13.43 5.34
CA ASN A 316 15.34 13.94 4.70
C ASN A 316 15.30 13.81 3.17
N ILE A 317 14.25 14.37 2.55
CA ILE A 317 13.97 14.24 1.12
C ILE A 317 14.90 15.18 0.35
N GLN A 318 15.75 14.60 -0.50
CA GLN A 318 16.85 15.31 -1.16
C GLN A 318 16.47 15.83 -2.55
N TYR A 319 15.68 15.06 -3.31
CA TYR A 319 15.18 15.43 -4.63
C TYR A 319 13.82 14.80 -4.89
N VAL A 320 13.01 15.45 -5.74
CA VAL A 320 11.82 14.86 -6.36
C VAL A 320 12.05 14.73 -7.87
N LEU A 321 11.68 13.59 -8.46
CA LEU A 321 11.86 13.29 -9.88
C LEU A 321 10.49 13.03 -10.52
N HIS A 322 10.10 13.83 -11.51
CA HIS A 322 8.90 13.56 -12.31
C HIS A 322 9.28 12.71 -13.54
N LEU A 323 8.59 11.58 -13.73
CA LEU A 323 8.98 10.54 -14.70
C LEU A 323 8.37 10.72 -16.10
N GLY A 324 7.86 11.92 -16.42
CA GLY A 324 7.10 12.19 -17.63
C GLY A 324 5.59 11.99 -17.47
N ASP A 325 4.85 12.32 -18.52
CA ASP A 325 3.39 12.52 -18.56
C ASP A 325 2.88 13.35 -17.36
N ILE A 326 3.37 14.60 -17.37
CA ILE A 326 2.90 15.68 -16.50
C ILE A 326 1.46 16.08 -16.89
N THR A 327 1.12 15.97 -18.17
CA THR A 327 -0.17 16.30 -18.79
C THR A 327 -0.69 15.17 -19.68
N ASP A 328 -2.00 15.16 -19.97
CA ASP A 328 -2.71 14.07 -20.68
C ASP A 328 -2.99 14.42 -22.15
N ASN A 329 -3.06 15.71 -22.46
CA ASN A 329 -3.39 16.21 -23.80
C ASN A 329 -2.52 17.43 -24.19
N ASN A 330 -1.38 17.64 -23.52
CA ASN A 330 -0.51 18.81 -23.67
C ASN A 330 -1.27 20.16 -23.59
N THR A 331 -2.38 20.27 -22.83
CA THR A 331 -3.15 21.53 -22.80
C THR A 331 -2.67 22.51 -21.75
N ARG A 332 -2.83 23.79 -22.08
CA ARG A 332 -2.54 24.94 -21.21
C ARG A 332 -3.16 24.85 -19.82
N LYS A 333 -4.34 24.22 -19.66
CA LYS A 333 -4.98 24.11 -18.33
C LYS A 333 -4.43 22.95 -17.51
N GLU A 334 -3.93 21.90 -18.15
CA GLU A 334 -3.20 20.82 -17.47
C GLU A 334 -1.84 21.33 -16.99
N TRP A 335 -1.08 22.01 -17.86
CA TRP A 335 0.20 22.63 -17.50
C TRP A 335 0.08 23.68 -16.38
N GLU A 336 -0.99 24.48 -16.37
CA GLU A 336 -1.31 25.40 -15.27
C GLU A 336 -1.44 24.65 -13.94
N ARG A 337 -2.29 23.62 -13.87
CA ARG A 337 -2.53 22.81 -12.66
C ARG A 337 -1.32 22.01 -12.20
N ALA A 338 -0.55 21.48 -13.15
CA ALA A 338 0.68 20.74 -12.88
C ALA A 338 1.75 21.66 -12.28
N SER A 339 1.93 22.85 -12.85
CA SER A 339 2.84 23.87 -12.32
C SER A 339 2.36 24.40 -10.96
N GLU A 340 1.07 24.69 -10.77
CA GLU A 340 0.49 25.04 -9.47
C GLU A 340 0.78 23.97 -8.40
N SER A 341 0.67 22.68 -8.76
CA SER A 341 0.94 21.55 -7.85
C SER A 341 2.43 21.39 -7.54
N MET A 342 3.30 21.40 -8.55
CA MET A 342 4.76 21.25 -8.37
C MET A 342 5.39 22.43 -7.61
N GLN A 343 4.89 23.65 -7.81
CA GLN A 343 5.38 24.85 -7.11
C GLN A 343 5.16 24.80 -5.58
N LEU A 344 4.38 23.85 -5.05
CA LEU A 344 4.30 23.62 -3.60
C LEU A 344 5.63 23.11 -2.99
N LEU A 345 6.55 22.57 -3.81
CA LEU A 345 7.90 22.15 -3.41
C LEU A 345 8.92 23.31 -3.35
N ASP A 346 8.62 24.46 -3.97
CA ASP A 346 9.59 25.54 -4.16
C ASP A 346 10.18 26.05 -2.83
N GLY A 347 11.52 26.08 -2.75
CA GLY A 347 12.23 26.48 -1.52
C GLY A 347 12.14 25.47 -0.37
N HIS A 348 11.56 24.28 -0.60
CA HIS A 348 11.48 23.18 0.37
C HIS A 348 12.24 21.93 -0.09
N VAL A 349 12.05 21.50 -1.35
CA VAL A 349 12.76 20.36 -1.96
C VAL A 349 13.03 20.67 -3.44
N PRO A 350 14.26 20.52 -3.95
CA PRO A 350 14.54 20.68 -5.38
C PRO A 350 13.94 19.52 -6.19
N TYR A 351 13.65 19.77 -7.47
CA TYR A 351 13.06 18.75 -8.34
C TYR A 351 13.58 18.79 -9.78
N ALA A 352 13.54 17.62 -10.43
CA ALA A 352 13.84 17.45 -11.84
C ALA A 352 12.59 16.95 -12.59
N LEU A 353 12.45 17.36 -13.85
CA LEU A 353 11.34 17.01 -14.72
C LEU A 353 11.88 16.27 -15.95
N ALA A 354 11.33 15.10 -16.24
CA ALA A 354 11.27 14.57 -17.61
C ALA A 354 9.86 14.85 -18.17
N GLY A 355 9.73 14.89 -19.50
CA GLY A 355 8.44 14.93 -20.20
C GLY A 355 8.13 13.59 -20.86
N GLY A 356 6.86 13.18 -20.87
CA GLY A 356 6.40 11.96 -21.54
C GLY A 356 5.73 12.25 -22.89
N ASN A 357 5.18 11.24 -23.57
CA ASN A 357 4.58 11.48 -24.90
C ASN A 357 3.33 12.36 -24.85
N HIS A 358 2.53 12.30 -23.78
CA HIS A 358 1.34 13.16 -23.63
C HIS A 358 1.70 14.64 -23.32
N ASP A 359 2.97 14.92 -22.97
CA ASP A 359 3.52 16.27 -22.81
C ASP A 359 3.98 16.94 -24.11
N TYR A 360 3.96 16.23 -25.25
CA TYR A 360 4.43 16.71 -26.55
C TYR A 360 3.37 16.58 -27.65
N GLY A 361 3.41 17.50 -28.63
CA GLY A 361 2.55 17.48 -29.80
C GLY A 361 1.10 17.94 -29.54
N PRO A 362 0.30 18.15 -30.60
CA PRO A 362 -1.11 18.48 -30.48
C PRO A 362 -1.88 17.35 -29.76
N SER A 363 -2.64 17.71 -28.73
CA SER A 363 -3.42 16.75 -27.93
C SER A 363 -2.61 15.61 -27.28
N GLY A 364 -1.31 15.80 -27.04
CA GLY A 364 -0.44 14.78 -26.43
C GLY A 364 -0.11 13.60 -27.36
N ASP A 365 -0.14 13.79 -28.69
CA ASP A 365 0.09 12.72 -29.67
C ASP A 365 1.58 12.45 -29.99
N ALA A 366 2.50 13.22 -29.39
CA ALA A 366 3.94 13.23 -29.63
C ALA A 366 4.36 13.31 -31.12
N SER A 367 3.51 13.84 -32.01
CA SER A 367 3.81 14.00 -33.45
C SER A 367 4.73 15.20 -33.75
N THR A 368 4.93 16.09 -32.78
CA THR A 368 5.97 17.14 -32.79
C THR A 368 6.69 17.14 -31.45
N ARG A 369 7.85 17.80 -31.37
CA ARG A 369 8.55 18.07 -30.09
C ARG A 369 8.15 19.42 -29.48
N GLU A 370 6.91 19.88 -29.73
CA GLU A 370 6.36 21.09 -29.15
C GLU A 370 5.66 20.79 -27.81
N THR A 371 6.02 21.51 -26.76
CA THR A 371 5.48 21.36 -25.40
C THR A 371 5.33 22.72 -24.73
N PHE A 372 4.35 22.88 -23.83
CA PHE A 372 4.24 24.08 -23.00
C PHE A 372 5.06 24.02 -21.69
N LEU A 373 5.82 22.94 -21.45
CA LEU A 373 6.71 22.77 -20.27
C LEU A 373 7.44 24.08 -19.89
N ASN A 374 8.17 24.66 -20.84
CA ASN A 374 9.00 25.85 -20.64
C ASN A 374 8.22 27.17 -20.52
N GLU A 375 6.90 27.17 -20.77
CA GLU A 375 6.04 28.34 -20.52
C GLU A 375 5.49 28.34 -19.09
N TYR A 376 5.22 27.16 -18.52
CA TYR A 376 4.65 27.00 -17.19
C TYR A 376 5.69 26.70 -16.09
N PHE A 377 6.88 26.23 -16.45
CA PHE A 377 8.04 26.09 -15.56
C PHE A 377 9.12 27.07 -15.99
N SER A 378 9.41 28.06 -15.14
CA SER A 378 10.43 29.08 -15.43
C SER A 378 11.84 28.49 -15.32
N PHE A 379 12.61 28.54 -16.41
CA PHE A 379 14.01 28.13 -16.43
C PHE A 379 14.85 28.88 -15.38
N GLU A 380 14.69 30.19 -15.23
CA GLU A 380 15.41 30.99 -14.23
C GLU A 380 15.14 30.49 -12.80
N LYS A 381 13.88 30.13 -12.51
CA LYS A 381 13.44 29.66 -11.20
C LYS A 381 13.98 28.25 -10.88
N LEU A 382 13.95 27.34 -11.84
CA LEU A 382 14.48 25.98 -11.66
C LEU A 382 16.02 25.97 -11.68
N ALA A 383 16.66 26.82 -12.48
CA ALA A 383 18.11 26.99 -12.50
C ALA A 383 18.69 27.62 -11.22
N ALA A 384 17.84 28.26 -10.42
CA ALA A 384 18.19 28.77 -9.08
C ALA A 384 17.99 27.73 -7.96
N MET A 385 17.51 26.51 -8.25
CA MET A 385 17.31 25.48 -7.23
C MET A 385 18.65 24.88 -6.77
N PRO A 386 18.79 24.51 -5.47
CA PRO A 386 19.97 23.80 -4.98
C PRO A 386 20.21 22.51 -5.78
N GLY A 387 21.36 22.46 -6.45
CA GLY A 387 21.80 21.30 -7.22
C GLY A 387 21.57 21.39 -8.73
N PHE A 388 20.87 22.39 -9.28
CA PHE A 388 20.77 22.51 -10.74
C PHE A 388 22.17 22.70 -11.37
N GLY A 389 22.55 21.79 -12.29
CA GLY A 389 23.87 21.78 -12.94
C GLY A 389 23.86 22.41 -14.33
N GLY A 390 22.78 22.22 -15.09
CA GLY A 390 22.63 22.79 -16.43
C GLY A 390 21.62 22.07 -17.31
N ALA A 391 21.53 22.52 -18.56
CA ALA A 391 20.64 21.97 -19.59
C ALA A 391 21.40 21.75 -20.91
N PHE A 392 20.85 20.93 -21.80
CA PHE A 392 21.37 20.74 -23.16
C PHE A 392 21.11 21.98 -24.02
N GLU A 393 19.84 22.35 -24.17
CA GLU A 393 19.43 23.55 -24.90
C GLU A 393 19.38 24.77 -23.97
N LYS A 394 19.82 25.94 -24.46
CA LYS A 394 19.85 27.18 -23.69
C LYS A 394 18.43 27.57 -23.26
N GLU A 395 18.27 27.84 -21.96
CA GLU A 395 17.01 28.30 -21.34
C GLU A 395 15.83 27.33 -21.51
N LYS A 396 16.12 26.04 -21.69
CA LYS A 396 15.16 24.94 -21.75
C LYS A 396 15.30 23.97 -20.58
N LEU A 397 14.20 23.30 -20.25
CA LEU A 397 14.09 22.32 -19.16
C LEU A 397 13.88 20.88 -19.68
N ASP A 398 13.67 20.70 -20.98
CA ASP A 398 13.42 19.41 -21.64
C ASP A 398 14.51 18.36 -21.35
N ASN A 399 15.75 18.81 -21.17
CA ASN A 399 16.94 17.98 -21.00
C ASN A 399 17.89 18.66 -19.99
N THR A 400 17.96 18.16 -18.75
CA THR A 400 18.69 18.80 -17.63
C THR A 400 19.55 17.84 -16.82
N TYR A 401 20.56 18.37 -16.13
CA TYR A 401 21.33 17.61 -15.14
C TYR A 401 21.43 18.36 -13.81
N HIS A 402 21.49 17.58 -12.73
CA HIS A 402 21.44 18.07 -11.34
C HIS A 402 22.47 17.32 -10.49
N LEU A 403 23.11 18.01 -9.55
CA LEU A 403 24.22 17.54 -8.72
C LEU A 403 23.88 17.73 -7.23
N PHE A 404 23.95 16.68 -6.43
CA PHE A 404 23.78 16.77 -4.97
C PHE A 404 24.71 15.81 -4.23
N GLU A 405 24.86 15.99 -2.91
CA GLU A 405 25.80 15.23 -2.07
C GLU A 405 25.18 14.97 -0.69
N ILE A 406 25.21 13.70 -0.22
CA ILE A 406 24.78 13.32 1.14
C ILE A 406 25.89 12.50 1.79
N GLY A 407 26.39 12.98 2.94
CA GLY A 407 27.56 12.40 3.59
C GLY A 407 28.77 12.45 2.64
N GLU A 408 29.33 11.28 2.34
CA GLU A 408 30.42 11.13 1.35
C GLU A 408 29.91 10.73 -0.05
N GLN A 409 28.60 10.52 -0.23
CA GLN A 409 28.03 10.09 -1.51
C GLN A 409 27.68 11.27 -2.41
N LYS A 410 28.38 11.36 -3.55
CA LYS A 410 28.08 12.31 -4.63
C LYS A 410 27.13 11.69 -5.64
N TRP A 411 26.10 12.44 -6.00
CA TRP A 411 25.07 12.03 -6.96
C TRP A 411 24.97 13.01 -8.14
N ILE A 412 24.55 12.47 -9.28
CA ILE A 412 24.13 13.22 -10.47
C ILE A 412 22.82 12.63 -11.01
N VAL A 413 21.83 13.47 -11.25
CA VAL A 413 20.59 13.14 -11.96
C VAL A 413 20.72 13.67 -13.38
N ILE A 414 20.42 12.84 -14.37
CA ILE A 414 20.24 13.22 -15.77
C ILE A 414 18.75 13.02 -16.07
N ALA A 415 18.01 14.10 -16.34
CA ALA A 415 16.61 14.05 -16.75
C ALA A 415 16.49 14.42 -18.23
N LEU A 416 15.96 13.51 -19.05
CA LEU A 416 15.89 13.63 -20.49
C LEU A 416 14.44 13.63 -20.99
N GLU A 417 14.26 14.23 -22.17
CA GLU A 417 13.02 14.30 -22.93
C GLU A 417 12.39 12.93 -23.25
N TRP A 418 11.13 12.97 -23.70
CA TRP A 418 10.48 11.83 -24.35
C TRP A 418 11.30 11.35 -25.56
N GLY A 419 11.62 10.05 -25.58
CA GLY A 419 12.38 9.37 -26.63
C GLY A 419 13.63 10.16 -27.04
N PRO A 420 14.69 10.23 -26.21
CA PRO A 420 15.80 11.17 -26.40
C PRO A 420 16.44 11.10 -27.80
N ARG A 421 16.68 12.26 -28.42
CA ARG A 421 17.45 12.34 -29.68
C ARG A 421 18.91 11.92 -29.46
N ASP A 422 19.56 11.34 -30.47
CA ASP A 422 20.98 10.92 -30.33
C ASP A 422 21.91 12.07 -29.87
N VAL A 423 21.67 13.31 -30.34
CA VAL A 423 22.44 14.49 -29.89
C VAL A 423 22.27 14.84 -28.41
N VAL A 424 21.13 14.47 -27.80
CA VAL A 424 20.89 14.57 -26.35
C VAL A 424 21.64 13.47 -25.61
N VAL A 425 21.69 12.26 -26.18
CA VAL A 425 22.43 11.12 -25.63
C VAL A 425 23.95 11.36 -25.68
N ASP A 426 24.46 12.01 -26.73
CA ASP A 426 25.85 12.47 -26.82
C ASP A 426 26.17 13.54 -25.77
N TRP A 427 25.28 14.52 -25.57
CA TRP A 427 25.42 15.52 -24.50
C TRP A 427 25.40 14.87 -23.11
N ALA A 428 24.52 13.91 -22.85
CA ALA A 428 24.48 13.17 -21.60
C ALA A 428 25.77 12.36 -21.37
N ASN A 429 26.35 11.78 -22.41
CA ASN A 429 27.67 11.13 -22.36
C ASN A 429 28.77 12.13 -21.98
N GLU A 430 28.77 13.34 -22.55
CA GLU A 430 29.70 14.41 -22.15
C GLU A 430 29.54 14.83 -20.69
N VAL A 431 28.30 15.00 -20.22
CA VAL A 431 27.99 15.39 -18.83
C VAL A 431 28.46 14.32 -17.84
N MET A 432 28.14 13.04 -18.08
CA MET A 432 28.60 11.94 -17.23
C MET A 432 30.13 11.79 -17.26
N SER A 433 30.78 12.01 -18.41
CA SER A 433 32.25 12.01 -18.51
C SER A 433 32.90 13.12 -17.67
N LYS A 434 32.27 14.29 -17.57
CA LYS A 434 32.73 15.43 -16.74
C LYS A 434 32.46 15.22 -15.24
N HIS A 435 31.60 14.27 -14.89
CA HIS A 435 31.14 13.99 -13.53
C HIS A 435 31.30 12.50 -13.13
N ALA A 436 32.34 11.86 -13.65
CA ALA A 436 32.62 10.43 -13.41
C ALA A 436 32.87 10.06 -11.93
N ASP A 437 33.05 11.05 -11.04
CA ASP A 437 33.16 10.87 -9.59
C ASP A 437 31.80 10.77 -8.87
N ARG A 438 30.68 10.73 -9.60
CA ARG A 438 29.31 10.73 -9.07
C ARG A 438 28.52 9.48 -9.44
N LYS A 439 27.65 9.02 -8.53
CA LYS A 439 26.63 8.00 -8.80
C LYS A 439 25.52 8.60 -9.67
N GLY A 440 25.27 8.00 -10.83
CA GLY A 440 24.30 8.47 -11.81
C GLY A 440 22.89 7.93 -11.61
N ILE A 441 21.89 8.78 -11.83
CA ILE A 441 20.47 8.46 -11.93
C ILE A 441 19.98 8.96 -13.29
N LEU A 442 19.45 8.08 -14.15
CA LEU A 442 18.78 8.47 -15.38
C LEU A 442 17.26 8.57 -15.14
N VAL A 443 16.63 9.63 -15.64
CA VAL A 443 15.18 9.78 -15.73
C VAL A 443 14.81 10.05 -17.18
N THR A 444 13.92 9.22 -17.73
CA THR A 444 13.28 9.40 -19.04
C THR A 444 11.98 8.60 -19.05
N HIS A 445 11.00 8.99 -19.86
CA HIS A 445 9.65 8.46 -19.72
C HIS A 445 9.51 6.99 -20.17
N ALA A 446 10.25 6.55 -21.19
CA ALA A 446 10.21 5.19 -21.71
C ALA A 446 11.59 4.52 -21.63
N TYR A 447 11.72 3.48 -20.79
CA TYR A 447 12.98 2.74 -20.66
C TYR A 447 12.75 1.24 -20.39
N LEU A 448 12.09 0.89 -19.28
CA LEU A 448 11.72 -0.49 -18.92
C LEU A 448 10.24 -0.75 -19.21
N TYR A 449 9.93 -1.99 -19.61
CA TYR A 449 8.58 -2.52 -19.81
C TYR A 449 8.13 -3.36 -18.60
N SER A 450 6.84 -3.70 -18.50
CA SER A 450 6.27 -4.37 -17.32
C SER A 450 6.73 -5.83 -17.14
N ASP A 451 7.18 -6.49 -18.21
CA ASP A 451 7.84 -7.79 -18.10
C ASP A 451 9.33 -7.69 -17.70
N SER A 452 9.74 -6.52 -17.19
CA SER A 452 11.09 -6.20 -16.71
C SER A 452 12.19 -6.40 -17.77
N ARG A 453 11.85 -6.32 -19.05
CA ARG A 453 12.81 -6.06 -20.13
C ARG A 453 12.94 -4.56 -20.40
N ARG A 454 14.08 -4.13 -20.95
CA ARG A 454 14.17 -2.82 -21.60
C ARG A 454 13.29 -2.80 -22.85
N TYR A 455 12.80 -1.62 -23.22
CA TYR A 455 12.27 -1.41 -24.55
C TYR A 455 13.38 -1.64 -25.59
N ASP A 456 13.15 -2.60 -26.48
CA ASP A 456 13.96 -2.87 -27.66
C ASP A 456 13.01 -2.93 -28.87
N HIS A 457 13.24 -2.09 -29.89
CA HIS A 457 12.48 -2.05 -31.15
C HIS A 457 12.95 -3.10 -32.17
N THR A 458 14.11 -3.71 -31.95
CA THR A 458 14.70 -4.76 -32.78
C THR A 458 14.23 -6.16 -32.37
N GLU A 459 13.80 -6.36 -31.09
CA GLU A 459 13.29 -7.65 -30.57
C GLU A 459 11.88 -8.00 -31.10
N LYS A 460 11.79 -8.35 -32.39
CA LYS A 460 10.53 -8.73 -33.07
C LYS A 460 9.81 -9.95 -32.48
N SER A 461 10.50 -10.74 -31.65
CA SER A 461 9.92 -11.88 -30.92
C SER A 461 9.04 -11.48 -29.74
N LYS A 462 9.19 -10.27 -29.19
CA LYS A 462 8.45 -9.79 -28.02
C LYS A 462 7.98 -8.34 -28.25
N PRO A 463 6.82 -8.12 -28.90
CA PRO A 463 6.39 -6.80 -29.34
C PRO A 463 6.10 -5.86 -28.16
N ASN A 464 6.93 -4.83 -28.03
CA ASN A 464 6.79 -3.78 -27.02
C ASN A 464 5.89 -2.66 -27.56
N HIS A 465 4.57 -2.75 -27.33
CA HIS A 465 3.58 -1.91 -28.03
C HIS A 465 3.80 -0.39 -27.91
N TRP A 466 4.22 0.10 -26.75
CA TRP A 466 4.46 1.52 -26.52
C TRP A 466 5.94 1.95 -26.70
N ASN A 467 6.77 1.20 -27.44
CA ASN A 467 8.15 1.63 -27.72
C ASN A 467 8.16 3.01 -28.44
N PRO A 468 9.04 3.97 -28.06
CA PRO A 468 9.14 5.27 -28.72
C PRO A 468 9.20 5.22 -30.26
N HIS A 469 9.83 4.21 -30.86
CA HIS A 469 9.90 4.01 -32.32
C HIS A 469 8.55 3.71 -32.99
N ASN A 470 7.50 3.42 -32.22
CA ASN A 470 6.13 3.26 -32.73
C ASN A 470 5.37 4.60 -32.82
N TYR A 471 5.90 5.67 -32.23
CA TYR A 471 5.31 7.02 -32.24
C TYR A 471 5.79 7.82 -33.46
N ARG A 472 5.11 8.92 -33.78
CA ARG A 472 5.46 9.80 -34.91
C ARG A 472 6.43 10.91 -34.54
N THR A 473 7.18 10.73 -33.44
CA THR A 473 8.05 11.76 -32.88
C THR A 473 9.22 12.06 -33.83
N PRO A 474 9.44 13.33 -34.21
CA PRO A 474 10.46 13.71 -35.18
C PRO A 474 11.88 13.70 -34.60
N ASP A 475 12.85 13.89 -35.49
CA ASP A 475 14.29 14.08 -35.20
C ASP A 475 15.00 12.86 -34.59
N GLY A 476 14.36 11.69 -34.65
CA GLY A 476 14.85 10.44 -34.06
C GLY A 476 14.47 10.30 -32.59
N VAL A 477 14.43 9.05 -32.12
CA VAL A 477 14.17 8.66 -30.73
C VAL A 477 15.13 7.55 -30.33
N ASN A 478 15.38 7.43 -29.02
CA ASN A 478 16.06 6.30 -28.41
C ASN A 478 15.08 5.53 -27.52
N ASP A 479 15.15 4.21 -27.55
CA ASP A 479 14.45 3.35 -26.59
C ASP A 479 15.37 2.90 -25.43
N GLY A 480 14.85 2.10 -24.50
CA GLY A 480 15.58 1.70 -23.29
C GLY A 480 16.85 0.91 -23.56
N GLN A 481 16.85 0.02 -24.55
CA GLN A 481 18.02 -0.76 -24.94
C GLN A 481 19.04 0.12 -25.67
N GLU A 482 18.60 1.03 -26.54
CA GLU A 482 19.51 2.02 -27.12
C GLU A 482 20.11 2.96 -26.07
N LEU A 483 19.34 3.44 -25.10
CA LEU A 483 19.86 4.26 -24.00
C LEU A 483 20.84 3.46 -23.12
N TRP A 484 20.58 2.18 -22.88
CA TRP A 484 21.51 1.27 -22.20
C TRP A 484 22.85 1.21 -22.94
N ASP A 485 22.84 0.88 -24.23
CA ASP A 485 24.04 0.70 -25.07
C ASP A 485 24.76 2.01 -25.45
N LYS A 486 24.03 3.11 -25.65
CA LYS A 486 24.60 4.39 -26.05
C LYS A 486 25.09 5.20 -24.84
N LEU A 487 24.46 5.07 -23.67
CA LEU A 487 24.76 5.86 -22.47
C LEU A 487 24.97 5.02 -21.21
N VAL A 488 23.94 4.35 -20.70
CA VAL A 488 23.88 3.94 -19.28
C VAL A 488 25.01 3.00 -18.89
N ARG A 489 25.28 1.94 -19.67
CA ARG A 489 26.31 0.95 -19.29
C ARG A 489 27.75 1.45 -19.39
N LYS A 490 28.00 2.59 -20.03
CA LYS A 490 29.36 3.17 -20.17
C LYS A 490 29.79 4.00 -18.97
N HIS A 491 28.83 4.44 -18.14
CA HIS A 491 29.04 5.44 -17.10
C HIS A 491 28.66 4.92 -15.71
N ASN A 492 28.97 5.71 -14.69
CA ASN A 492 28.76 5.39 -13.28
C ASN A 492 27.28 5.49 -12.83
N PHE A 493 26.33 5.08 -13.67
CA PHE A 493 24.92 4.98 -13.27
C PHE A 493 24.72 3.89 -12.20
N VAL A 494 23.71 4.11 -11.37
CA VAL A 494 23.23 3.20 -10.32
C VAL A 494 21.72 2.99 -10.49
N PHE A 495 20.99 3.97 -11.04
CA PHE A 495 19.56 3.87 -11.30
C PHE A 495 19.15 4.36 -12.69
N THR A 496 18.07 3.76 -13.22
CA THR A 496 17.21 4.39 -14.22
C THR A 496 15.74 4.34 -13.75
N PHE A 497 14.98 5.40 -14.00
CA PHE A 497 13.56 5.50 -13.63
C PHE A 497 12.70 5.91 -14.83
N ASN A 498 11.55 5.24 -15.01
CA ASN A 498 10.58 5.56 -16.07
C ASN A 498 9.12 5.29 -15.66
N GLY A 499 8.19 5.93 -16.38
CA GLY A 499 6.73 5.75 -16.28
C GLY A 499 6.19 4.99 -17.49
N HIS A 500 5.16 5.53 -18.16
CA HIS A 500 4.68 5.18 -19.52
C HIS A 500 3.91 3.86 -19.68
N VAL A 501 4.26 2.85 -18.89
CA VAL A 501 3.76 1.48 -19.12
C VAL A 501 2.49 1.20 -18.31
N LEU A 502 1.38 0.94 -18.99
CA LEU A 502 0.04 0.92 -18.37
C LEU A 502 -0.34 -0.37 -17.63
N ASN A 503 0.31 -1.50 -17.87
CA ASN A 503 -0.26 -2.85 -17.62
C ASN A 503 -0.64 -3.11 -16.14
N ASP A 504 0.35 -3.40 -15.32
CA ASP A 504 0.37 -3.41 -13.85
C ASP A 504 1.00 -2.11 -13.31
N GLY A 505 1.82 -1.46 -14.15
CA GLY A 505 2.51 -0.21 -13.84
C GLY A 505 3.88 -0.40 -13.17
N THR A 506 4.40 -1.62 -13.12
CA THR A 506 5.65 -1.92 -12.40
C THR A 506 6.60 -2.78 -13.21
N GLY A 507 7.88 -2.71 -12.87
CA GLY A 507 8.93 -3.53 -13.46
C GLY A 507 10.27 -3.21 -12.81
N TYR A 508 11.11 -4.22 -12.65
CA TYR A 508 12.41 -4.08 -12.00
C TYR A 508 13.41 -5.12 -12.51
N ARG A 509 14.60 -4.65 -12.92
CA ARG A 509 15.79 -5.48 -13.16
C ARG A 509 17.03 -4.75 -12.65
N ALA A 510 18.13 -5.48 -12.44
CA ALA A 510 19.45 -4.92 -12.28
C ALA A 510 20.46 -5.64 -13.19
N ASP A 511 21.36 -4.88 -13.81
CA ASP A 511 22.43 -5.43 -14.66
C ASP A 511 23.78 -4.77 -14.33
N PRO A 512 24.91 -5.48 -14.49
CA PRO A 512 26.22 -4.84 -14.48
C PRO A 512 26.37 -3.87 -15.67
N ASN A 513 26.90 -2.68 -15.40
CA ASN A 513 27.48 -1.81 -16.42
C ASN A 513 28.83 -2.36 -16.93
N ASP A 514 29.46 -1.69 -17.90
CA ASP A 514 30.76 -2.11 -18.49
C ASP A 514 31.90 -2.17 -17.46
N ASN A 515 31.73 -1.56 -16.27
CA ASN A 515 32.67 -1.58 -15.15
C ASN A 515 32.29 -2.60 -14.05
N GLY A 516 31.20 -3.36 -14.22
CA GLY A 516 30.72 -4.38 -13.27
C GLY A 516 29.85 -3.86 -12.13
N GLN A 517 29.50 -2.57 -12.09
CA GLN A 517 28.59 -2.00 -11.09
C GLN A 517 27.12 -2.25 -11.48
N MET A 518 26.28 -2.65 -10.53
CA MET A 518 24.84 -2.84 -10.76
C MET A 518 24.14 -1.52 -11.10
N VAL A 519 23.24 -1.58 -12.08
CA VAL A 519 22.31 -0.50 -12.43
C VAL A 519 20.88 -1.00 -12.29
N HIS A 520 20.18 -0.51 -11.26
CA HIS A 520 18.81 -0.84 -10.93
C HIS A 520 17.86 -0.03 -11.82
N GLN A 521 17.14 -0.72 -12.70
CA GLN A 521 16.28 -0.13 -13.72
C GLN A 521 14.84 -0.39 -13.30
N ILE A 522 14.08 0.68 -13.02
CA ILE A 522 12.81 0.61 -12.29
C ILE A 522 11.72 1.39 -13.03
N LEU A 523 10.65 0.67 -13.35
CA LEU A 523 9.38 1.20 -13.82
C LEU A 523 8.45 1.45 -12.62
N ALA A 524 7.81 2.61 -12.62
CA ALA A 524 6.69 2.93 -11.73
C ALA A 524 5.68 3.80 -12.51
N ASN A 525 4.44 3.34 -12.59
CA ASN A 525 3.29 4.04 -13.15
C ASN A 525 2.05 3.62 -12.33
N TYR A 526 1.18 4.57 -11.97
CA TYR A 526 -0.04 4.28 -11.22
C TYR A 526 -1.33 4.74 -11.93
N GLN A 527 -1.23 5.32 -13.14
CA GLN A 527 -2.31 6.09 -13.77
C GLN A 527 -3.61 5.31 -14.04
N MET A 528 -3.51 3.97 -14.14
CA MET A 528 -4.63 3.08 -14.40
C MET A 528 -5.46 2.75 -13.15
N GLY A 529 -5.03 3.19 -11.96
CA GLY A 529 -5.79 3.05 -10.72
C GLY A 529 -7.01 3.99 -10.63
N GLU A 530 -7.82 3.80 -9.58
CA GLU A 530 -8.94 4.69 -9.29
C GLU A 530 -8.47 6.16 -9.14
N MET A 531 -9.31 7.11 -9.56
CA MET A 531 -9.03 8.55 -9.67
C MET A 531 -7.66 8.92 -10.31
N GLY A 532 -7.09 8.05 -11.16
CA GLY A 532 -5.81 8.26 -11.82
C GLY A 532 -4.58 7.75 -11.04
N GLY A 533 -4.78 6.79 -10.12
CA GLY A 533 -3.71 6.23 -9.28
C GLY A 533 -3.73 6.67 -7.83
N GLU A 534 -4.86 7.21 -7.34
CA GLU A 534 -5.11 7.57 -5.93
C GLU A 534 -3.94 8.25 -5.17
N ALA A 535 -3.28 9.20 -5.83
CA ALA A 535 -2.13 9.96 -5.32
C ALA A 535 -0.89 9.12 -4.94
N TYR A 536 -0.78 7.85 -5.36
CA TYR A 536 0.42 7.05 -5.10
C TYR A 536 1.68 7.70 -5.70
N LEU A 537 2.75 7.69 -4.91
CA LEU A 537 4.11 8.09 -5.29
C LEU A 537 5.10 7.00 -4.86
N ARG A 538 6.32 7.00 -5.39
CA ARG A 538 7.36 6.04 -4.97
C ARG A 538 8.46 6.77 -4.19
N LEU A 539 8.73 6.33 -2.97
CA LEU A 539 9.85 6.78 -2.15
C LEU A 539 10.97 5.74 -2.22
N LEU A 540 12.20 6.21 -2.32
CA LEU A 540 13.42 5.44 -2.16
C LEU A 540 14.11 5.91 -0.89
N GLU A 541 13.92 5.18 0.20
CA GLU A 541 14.61 5.48 1.46
C GLU A 541 15.95 4.76 1.50
N PHE A 542 17.04 5.52 1.43
CA PHE A 542 18.40 5.03 1.54
C PHE A 542 18.81 4.94 3.00
N ASP A 543 19.38 3.82 3.43
CA ASP A 543 19.94 3.68 4.79
C ASP A 543 21.31 4.35 4.93
N PRO A 544 21.71 4.72 6.17
CA PRO A 544 23.05 5.24 6.46
C PRO A 544 24.19 4.23 6.20
N ASP A 545 23.90 2.96 5.87
CA ASP A 545 24.91 2.02 5.35
C ASP A 545 25.33 2.34 3.90
N GLY A 546 24.60 3.23 3.22
CA GLY A 546 24.90 3.70 1.87
C GLY A 546 24.69 2.65 0.76
N ASN A 547 24.11 1.50 1.10
CA ASN A 547 23.90 0.34 0.21
C ASN A 547 22.45 -0.17 0.22
N THR A 548 21.73 -0.11 1.35
CA THR A 548 20.32 -0.52 1.40
C THR A 548 19.41 0.59 0.89
N VAL A 549 18.45 0.22 0.04
CA VAL A 549 17.39 1.12 -0.40
C VAL A 549 16.04 0.43 -0.27
N HIS A 550 15.08 1.10 0.36
CA HIS A 550 13.72 0.62 0.51
C HIS A 550 12.85 1.35 -0.51
N MET A 551 12.31 0.59 -1.45
CA MET A 551 11.33 1.03 -2.44
C MET A 551 9.96 0.99 -1.76
N LEU A 552 9.29 2.13 -1.66
CA LEU A 552 8.01 2.26 -0.97
C LEU A 552 6.99 2.95 -1.88
N ALA A 553 5.96 2.25 -2.33
CA ALA A 553 4.81 2.88 -2.99
C ALA A 553 3.82 3.38 -1.92
N TYR A 554 3.61 4.69 -1.82
CA TYR A 554 2.82 5.33 -0.74
C TYR A 554 1.80 6.34 -1.29
N SER A 555 0.57 6.33 -0.76
CA SER A 555 -0.48 7.31 -1.08
C SER A 555 -0.70 8.26 0.10
N PRO A 556 -0.43 9.57 -0.06
CA PRO A 556 -0.79 10.58 0.94
C PRO A 556 -2.29 10.83 1.09
N LEU A 557 -3.12 10.36 0.15
CA LEU A 557 -4.59 10.45 0.25
C LEU A 557 -5.13 9.49 1.31
N TYR A 558 -4.48 8.33 1.48
CA TYR A 558 -4.94 7.23 2.33
C TYR A 558 -4.03 6.92 3.52
N ASP A 559 -2.88 7.58 3.64
CA ASP A 559 -1.81 7.29 4.60
C ASP A 559 -1.44 5.79 4.66
N ARG A 560 -1.23 5.18 3.48
CA ARG A 560 -0.91 3.76 3.34
C ARG A 560 0.08 3.46 2.22
N TYR A 561 0.74 2.32 2.34
CA TYR A 561 1.60 1.75 1.30
C TYR A 561 0.86 0.70 0.46
N LEU A 562 1.33 0.45 -0.76
CA LEU A 562 1.01 -0.77 -1.51
C LEU A 562 2.06 -1.84 -1.19
N LEU A 563 1.65 -2.97 -0.61
CA LEU A 563 2.56 -4.00 -0.11
C LEU A 563 2.95 -5.13 -1.08
N ALA A 564 2.41 -5.15 -2.30
CA ALA A 564 2.84 -6.12 -3.30
C ALA A 564 4.35 -5.96 -3.58
N SER A 565 5.04 -7.06 -3.86
CA SER A 565 6.52 -7.12 -3.90
C SER A 565 7.16 -6.31 -5.05
N ASP A 566 6.38 -5.96 -6.06
CA ASP A 566 6.70 -5.05 -7.16
C ASP A 566 6.47 -3.57 -6.80
N HIS A 567 5.63 -3.31 -5.80
CA HIS A 567 5.28 -1.99 -5.28
C HIS A 567 6.18 -1.56 -4.12
N THR A 568 6.42 -2.45 -3.15
CA THR A 568 7.20 -2.20 -1.93
C THR A 568 8.19 -3.34 -1.65
N PHE A 569 9.49 -3.04 -1.65
CA PHE A 569 10.57 -4.02 -1.49
C PHE A 569 11.89 -3.38 -1.04
N THR A 570 12.88 -4.19 -0.68
CA THR A 570 14.22 -3.73 -0.27
C THR A 570 15.28 -4.26 -1.23
N ILE A 571 16.22 -3.40 -1.63
CA ILE A 571 17.36 -3.75 -2.48
C ILE A 571 18.69 -3.44 -1.79
N LYS A 572 19.78 -4.02 -2.31
CA LYS A 572 21.15 -3.60 -2.06
C LYS A 572 21.76 -3.09 -3.38
N LEU A 573 22.45 -1.95 -3.37
CA LEU A 573 23.07 -1.33 -4.55
C LEU A 573 24.23 -2.16 -5.17
N ASP A 574 24.71 -3.19 -4.48
CA ASP A 574 25.76 -4.10 -4.95
C ASP A 574 25.24 -5.47 -5.43
N GLN A 575 23.92 -5.68 -5.49
CA GLN A 575 23.31 -7.00 -5.77
C GLN A 575 22.10 -6.91 -6.71
N ALA A 576 21.96 -7.90 -7.60
CA ALA A 576 20.75 -8.09 -8.38
C ALA A 576 19.58 -8.66 -7.54
N PRO A 577 18.30 -8.42 -7.92
CA PRO A 577 17.16 -9.08 -7.28
C PRO A 577 17.24 -10.61 -7.41
N ALA A 578 16.83 -11.31 -6.34
CA ALA A 578 16.96 -12.77 -6.21
C ALA A 578 16.02 -13.58 -7.11
N ASP A 579 15.01 -12.90 -7.67
CA ASP A 579 13.94 -13.39 -8.54
C ASP A 579 14.08 -12.92 -9.99
N GLN A 580 15.18 -12.25 -10.34
CA GLN A 580 15.45 -11.85 -11.73
C GLN A 580 15.58 -13.08 -12.64
N PRO A 581 14.88 -13.15 -13.79
CA PRO A 581 15.05 -14.24 -14.74
C PRO A 581 16.50 -14.25 -15.29
N GLU A 582 17.15 -15.41 -15.27
CA GLU A 582 18.48 -15.59 -15.85
C GLU A 582 18.47 -15.26 -17.35
N GLU A 583 19.25 -14.25 -17.76
CA GLU A 583 19.57 -14.10 -19.18
C GLU A 583 20.47 -15.26 -19.61
N THR A 584 19.90 -16.21 -20.35
CA THR A 584 20.63 -17.34 -20.92
C THR A 584 21.74 -16.82 -21.83
N ALA A 585 22.99 -16.88 -21.35
CA ALA A 585 24.13 -16.23 -21.98
C ALA A 585 24.50 -16.85 -23.34
N THR A 586 23.82 -16.45 -24.41
CA THR A 586 24.21 -16.70 -25.81
C THR A 586 25.38 -15.80 -26.22
N ALA A 587 26.45 -15.83 -25.43
CA ALA A 587 27.74 -15.29 -25.81
C ALA A 587 28.42 -16.27 -26.77
N GLU A 588 28.18 -16.12 -28.07
CA GLU A 588 29.04 -16.74 -29.08
C GLU A 588 30.46 -16.17 -28.95
N ILE A 589 31.31 -16.88 -28.22
CA ILE A 589 32.73 -16.54 -28.07
C ILE A 589 33.35 -16.56 -29.47
N ALA A 590 33.82 -15.39 -29.92
CA ALA A 590 34.52 -15.23 -31.18
C ALA A 590 35.84 -16.03 -31.18
N ALA A 591 35.75 -17.29 -31.60
CA ALA A 591 36.85 -18.25 -31.55
C ALA A 591 37.98 -17.86 -32.53
N SER A 592 39.05 -17.28 -31.99
CA SER A 592 40.21 -16.85 -32.78
C SER A 592 41.06 -18.04 -33.25
N SER A 593 41.05 -18.25 -34.58
CA SER A 593 42.20 -18.69 -35.38
C SER A 593 43.11 -19.80 -34.81
N ILE A 594 42.77 -21.07 -35.07
CA ILE A 594 43.71 -22.20 -34.99
C ILE A 594 43.54 -23.14 -36.21
N GLU A 595 44.50 -23.13 -37.14
CA GLU A 595 44.82 -24.29 -38.01
C GLU A 595 45.65 -25.31 -37.19
N PRO A 596 45.73 -26.64 -37.50
CA PRO A 596 45.72 -27.27 -38.84
C PRO A 596 44.96 -28.64 -38.82
N PRO A 597 45.27 -29.71 -39.61
CA PRO A 597 46.06 -29.85 -40.85
C PRO A 597 45.32 -30.55 -42.02
N LYS A 598 45.98 -30.62 -43.18
CA LYS A 598 45.49 -31.31 -44.39
C LYS A 598 45.72 -32.83 -44.34
N SER A 599 44.72 -33.63 -44.72
CA SER A 599 44.94 -34.96 -45.31
C SER A 599 43.82 -35.36 -46.28
N ASN A 600 44.12 -36.27 -47.22
CA ASN A 600 43.19 -36.65 -48.30
C ASN A 600 42.32 -37.86 -47.91
N MET A 601 41.07 -37.88 -48.38
CA MET A 601 40.59 -39.04 -49.16
C MET A 601 39.41 -38.70 -50.09
N ARG A 602 39.24 -39.51 -51.13
CA ARG A 602 38.16 -39.41 -52.13
C ARG A 602 37.03 -40.38 -51.77
N GLN A 603 35.79 -40.02 -52.09
CA GLN A 603 34.95 -40.86 -52.98
C GLN A 603 33.76 -40.08 -53.56
N LYS A 604 33.20 -40.58 -54.68
CA LYS A 604 32.02 -40.05 -55.37
C LYS A 604 30.84 -41.01 -55.21
N VAL A 605 29.62 -40.49 -54.99
CA VAL A 605 28.33 -40.91 -55.60
C VAL A 605 27.43 -39.65 -55.50
N THR A 606 27.06 -38.84 -56.50
CA THR A 606 26.31 -38.97 -57.78
C THR A 606 24.82 -39.33 -57.70
N GLN A 607 23.97 -38.38 -58.14
CA GLN A 607 22.58 -38.53 -58.66
C GLN A 607 21.45 -38.83 -57.64
N GLU A 608 20.20 -38.38 -57.82
CA GLU A 608 19.57 -37.27 -58.60
C GLU A 608 18.15 -36.95 -58.00
N PRO A 609 17.35 -35.97 -58.49
CA PRO A 609 16.24 -35.36 -57.72
C PRO A 609 14.81 -35.90 -57.96
N GLY A 610 13.89 -35.49 -57.07
CA GLY A 610 12.42 -35.55 -57.22
C GLY A 610 11.73 -35.81 -55.87
N GLN A 611 10.80 -35.02 -55.36
CA GLN A 611 9.55 -34.56 -55.98
C GLN A 611 9.05 -33.23 -55.42
N GLN A 612 8.19 -32.54 -56.20
CA GLN A 612 7.26 -31.53 -55.68
C GLN A 612 6.02 -32.21 -55.10
N VAL A 613 5.48 -31.68 -54.01
CA VAL A 613 4.05 -31.79 -53.64
C VAL A 613 3.58 -30.39 -53.28
N GLU A 614 2.41 -30.00 -53.80
CA GLU A 614 1.91 -28.62 -53.76
C GLU A 614 0.85 -28.41 -52.67
N VAL A 615 0.71 -27.15 -52.29
CA VAL A 615 -0.19 -26.57 -51.28
C VAL A 615 -1.67 -26.95 -51.46
N THR A 616 -2.37 -27.17 -50.35
CA THR A 616 -3.80 -26.82 -50.24
C THR A 616 -4.10 -26.05 -48.95
N LYS A 617 -4.40 -24.75 -49.14
CA LYS A 617 -5.26 -23.85 -48.34
C LYS A 617 -5.25 -23.98 -46.81
#